data_AF-A0A1I7WYQ4-F1
#
_entry.id   AF-A0A1I7WYQ4-F1
#
_cell.length_a   1.000
_cell.length_b   1.000
_cell.length_c   1.000
_cell.angle_alpha   90.00
_cell.angle_beta   90.00
_cell.angle_gamma   90.00
#
_symmetry.space_group_name_H-M   'P 1'
#
loop_
_entity.id
_entity.type
_entity.pdbx_description
1 polymer ?
#
loop_
_entity_poly.entity_id
_entity_poly.type
_entity_poly.pdbx_seq_one_letter_code
_entity_poly.pdbx_strand_id
1 'polypeptide(L)' 'MVWAAFNRNGPGPLHIVEGLMDSTSYIRILEDNLPPYVRSQKLGRNWIFL' A
#
# COMPACT_ATOMS: atom_id res chain seq x y z
N MET A 1 -12.79 7.15 -3.39
CA MET A 1 -11.96 6.23 -4.23
C MET A 1 -11.37 5.17 -3.33
N VAL A 2 -10.78 4.09 -3.85
CA VAL A 2 -10.07 3.10 -3.00
C VAL A 2 -8.64 2.95 -3.45
N TRP A 3 -7.74 2.76 -2.48
CA TRP A 3 -6.39 2.31 -2.69
C TRP A 3 -6.26 0.91 -2.08
N ALA A 4 -5.60 -0.01 -2.76
CA ALA A 4 -5.35 -1.35 -2.25
C ALA A 4 -3.96 -1.83 -2.68
N ALA A 5 -3.31 -2.60 -1.80
CA ALA A 5 -2.10 -3.33 -2.15
C ALA A 5 -2.42 -4.83 -2.26
N PHE A 6 -1.68 -5.56 -3.09
CA PHE A 6 -1.79 -7.02 -3.21
C PHE A 6 -0.48 -7.62 -3.73
N ASN A 7 -0.28 -8.92 -3.50
CA ASN A 7 0.84 -9.68 -4.05
C ASN A 7 0.38 -11.12 -4.37
N ARG A 8 1.32 -12.01 -4.74
CA ARG A 8 1.04 -13.44 -5.01
C ARG A 8 0.41 -14.18 -3.82
N ASN A 9 0.70 -13.77 -2.59
CA ASN A 9 0.22 -14.41 -1.38
C ASN A 9 -1.19 -13.97 -0.99
N GLY A 10 -1.73 -12.92 -1.63
CA GLY A 10 -3.11 -12.48 -1.44
C GLY A 10 -3.26 -10.96 -1.31
N PRO A 11 -4.47 -10.51 -0.96
CA PRO A 11 -4.78 -9.10 -0.79
C PRO A 11 -4.05 -8.51 0.42
N GLY A 12 -3.70 -7.25 0.31
CA GLY A 12 -3.13 -6.42 1.36
C GLY A 12 -4.13 -5.40 1.90
N PRO A 13 -3.65 -4.32 2.54
CA PRO A 13 -4.51 -3.28 3.08
C PRO A 13 -5.38 -2.65 2.00
N LEU A 14 -6.65 -2.41 2.36
CA LEU A 14 -7.61 -1.62 1.60
C LEU A 14 -7.85 -0.32 2.36
N HIS A 15 -7.61 0.81 1.69
CA HIS A 15 -7.80 2.14 2.24
C HIS A 15 -8.87 2.89 1.44
N ILE A 16 -9.86 3.43 2.14
CA ILE A 16 -10.89 4.28 1.54
C ILE A 16 -10.33 5.69 1.44
N VAL A 17 -10.21 6.19 0.22
CA VAL A 17 -9.71 7.53 -0.07
C VAL A 17 -10.87 8.51 0.01
N GLU A 18 -10.76 9.45 0.95
CA GLU A 18 -11.69 10.56 1.09
C GLU A 18 -11.40 11.64 0.04
N GLY A 19 -12.40 11.97 -0.78
CA GLY A 19 -12.27 13.01 -1.80
C GLY A 19 -11.37 12.64 -3.00
N LEU A 20 -10.74 13.66 -3.57
CA LEU A 20 -9.83 13.52 -4.72
C LEU A 20 -8.41 13.24 -4.20
N MET A 21 -7.78 12.20 -4.72
CA MET A 21 -6.38 11.91 -4.38
C MET A 21 -5.47 12.84 -5.15
N ASP A 22 -4.68 13.60 -4.41
CA ASP A 22 -3.51 14.31 -4.91
C ASP A 22 -2.22 13.55 -4.57
N SER A 23 -1.08 14.07 -5.01
CA SER A 23 0.21 13.44 -4.75
C SER A 23 0.54 13.35 -3.25
N THR A 24 0.12 14.33 -2.45
CA THR A 24 0.43 14.39 -1.02
C THR A 24 -0.35 13.35 -0.23
N SER A 25 -1.65 13.22 -0.51
CA SER A 25 -2.51 12.19 0.05
C SER A 25 -2.07 10.79 -0.38
N TYR A 26 -1.61 10.61 -1.63
CA TYR A 26 -1.06 9.34 -2.07
C TYR A 26 0.20 8.95 -1.30
N ILE A 27 1.16 9.88 -1.13
CA ILE A 27 2.38 9.64 -0.34
C ILE A 27 2.03 9.22 1.09
N ARG A 28 1.08 9.91 1.74
CA ARG A 28 0.63 9.55 3.10
C ARG A 28 0.05 8.15 3.17
N ILE A 29 -0.80 7.77 2.19
CA ILE A 29 -1.36 6.42 2.11
C ILE A 29 -0.24 5.38 2.01
N LEU A 30 0.81 5.64 1.22
CA LEU A 30 1.96 4.74 1.11
C LEU A 30 2.73 4.65 2.43
N GLU A 31 3.05 5.77 3.06
CA GLU A 31 3.78 5.80 4.34
C GLU A 31 3.04 5.02 5.43
N ASP A 32 1.72 5.16 5.51
CA ASP A 32 0.89 4.54 6.54
C ASP A 32 0.67 3.04 6.30
N ASN A 33 0.54 2.61 5.04
CA ASN A 33 0.06 1.26 4.73
C ASN A 33 1.14 0.34 4.14
N LEU A 34 2.09 0.86 3.36
CA LEU A 34 3.02 0.03 2.58
C LEU A 34 4.12 -0.62 3.44
N PRO A 35 4.87 0.10 4.30
CA PRO A 35 5.89 -0.51 5.15
C PRO A 35 5.37 -1.62 6.08
N PRO A 36 4.25 -1.46 6.82
CA PRO A 36 3.73 -2.54 7.66
C PRO A 36 3.23 -3.72 6.82
N TYR A 37 2.63 -3.48 5.66
CA TYR A 37 2.21 -4.54 4.76
C TYR A 37 3.40 -5.39 4.30
N VAL A 38 4.44 -4.77 3.75
CA VAL A 38 5.66 -5.46 3.29
C VAL A 38 6.29 -6.31 4.39
N ARG A 39 6.36 -5.77 5.61
CA ARG A 39 6.88 -6.49 6.79
C ARG A 39 6.01 -7.71 7.14
N SER A 40 4.69 -7.55 7.15
CA SER A 40 3.75 -8.65 7.45
C SER A 40 3.81 -9.78 6.42
N GLN A 41 4.05 -9.44 5.16
CA GLN A 41 4.10 -10.37 4.04
C GLN A 41 5.45 -11.09 3.93
N LYS A 42 6.43 -10.74 4.76
CA LYS A 42 7.81 -11.28 4.74
C LYS A 42 8.41 -11.23 3.34
N LEU A 43 8.13 -10.14 2.61
CA LEU A 43 8.70 -9.94 1.29
C LEU A 43 10.22 -9.83 1.42
N GLY A 44 10.95 -10.68 0.70
CA GLY A 44 12.41 -10.68 0.71
C GLY A 44 12.96 -9.34 0.21
N ARG A 45 14.26 -9.08 0.40
CA ARG A 45 14.89 -7.77 0.12
C ARG A 45 14.78 -7.25 -1.33
N ASN A 46 14.35 -8.10 -2.27
CA ASN A 46 14.22 -7.78 -3.70
C ASN A 46 12.77 -7.44 -4.11
N TRP A 47 11.90 -7.12 -3.15
CA TRP A 47 10.55 -6.67 -3.46
C TRP A 47 10.61 -5.27 -4.08
N ILE A 48 9.74 -5.03 -5.07
CA ILE A 48 9.65 -3.76 -5.78
C ILE A 48 8.19 -3.30 -5.66
N PHE A 49 8.02 -2.02 -5.35
CA PHE A 49 6.73 -1.34 -5.44
C PHE A 49 6.62 -0.69 -6.82
N LEU A 50 5.49 -0.90 -7.49
CA LEU A 50 5.16 -0.34 -8.80
C LEU A 50 3.95 0.59 -8.69
#